data_AF-A0A8J2B009-F1
#
_entry.id   AF-A0A8J2B009-F1
#
_cell.length_a   1.000
_cell.length_b   1.000
_cell.length_c   1.000
_cell.angle_alpha   90.00
_cell.angle_beta   90.00
_cell.angle_gamma   90.00
#
_symmetry.space_group_name_H-M   'P 1'
#
loop_
_entity.id
_entity.type
_entity.pdbx_description
1 polymer ?
#
loop_
_entity_poly.entity_id
_entity_poly.type
_entity_poly.pdbx_seq_one_letter_code
_entity_poly.pdbx_strand_id
1 'polypeptide(L)'
;MANVFPPVVSSMFDPNAAAPAAQAVANVPLQELPTTTNVYGTALQYVQMLAESPGACCTAAAVTVVVAQALVNLWIWSVWTWRFAQPTSFRGGAADSLLKEFETYGYGPDMMKFVGFVKLGAATLLPLAVMDPGCDYLLFLSSGVLLFLMVVAIVSHFKVNDPISRNFPAGCMAVLSLYALVMGLEKGSSYEAFSFWRVLVGIVLLAADGYMWYDAKYKSKAYATVPASDNVFFKMVE
;
A
#
# COMPACT_ATOMS: atom_id res chain seq x y z
N MET A 1 -48.26 19.61 -10.41
CA MET A 1 -48.68 18.42 -11.17
C MET A 1 -47.78 18.29 -12.39
N ALA A 2 -47.32 17.06 -12.66
CA ALA A 2 -46.68 16.54 -13.87
C ALA A 2 -45.26 17.00 -14.27
N ASN A 3 -44.30 16.11 -13.95
CA ASN A 3 -43.08 15.84 -14.72
C ASN A 3 -43.38 15.59 -16.20
N VAL A 4 -42.53 16.03 -17.13
CA VAL A 4 -42.23 15.28 -18.37
C VAL A 4 -40.79 15.59 -18.85
N PHE A 5 -39.93 14.57 -18.80
CA PHE A 5 -38.62 14.44 -19.42
C PHE A 5 -38.68 14.61 -20.95
N PRO A 6 -37.70 15.21 -21.65
CA PRO A 6 -37.60 15.05 -23.10
C PRO A 6 -37.13 13.63 -23.48
N PRO A 7 -37.59 13.07 -24.61
CA PRO A 7 -37.38 11.67 -24.96
C PRO A 7 -35.97 11.44 -25.54
N VAL A 8 -35.12 10.72 -24.81
CA VAL A 8 -33.84 10.19 -25.31
C VAL A 8 -34.04 8.72 -25.70
N VAL A 9 -34.85 8.42 -26.72
CA VAL A 9 -34.98 7.02 -27.18
C VAL A 9 -35.32 6.83 -28.67
N SER A 10 -35.04 7.78 -29.56
CA SER A 10 -35.37 7.60 -31.00
C SER A 10 -34.19 7.57 -31.98
N SER A 11 -32.93 7.61 -31.52
CA SER A 11 -31.77 7.60 -32.42
C SER A 11 -30.87 6.36 -32.32
N MET A 12 -31.28 5.33 -31.56
CA MET A 12 -30.45 4.12 -31.34
C MET A 12 -30.59 3.04 -32.42
N PHE A 13 -31.50 3.21 -33.40
CA PHE A 13 -31.75 2.23 -34.48
C PHE A 13 -31.92 2.91 -35.84
N ASP A 14 -30.95 3.70 -36.27
CA ASP A 14 -30.77 4.04 -37.69
C ASP A 14 -29.52 3.33 -38.22
N PRO A 15 -29.66 2.30 -39.07
CA PRO A 15 -28.52 1.57 -39.64
C PRO A 15 -27.69 2.39 -40.65
N ASN A 16 -28.09 3.64 -40.97
CA ASN A 16 -27.33 4.55 -41.83
C ASN A 16 -26.86 5.85 -41.13
N ALA A 17 -27.01 5.96 -39.81
CA ALA A 17 -26.48 7.10 -39.05
C ALA A 17 -24.95 6.95 -38.85
N ALA A 18 -24.17 7.57 -39.73
CA ALA A 18 -22.74 7.73 -39.53
C ALA A 18 -22.46 8.48 -38.21
N ALA A 19 -21.60 7.91 -37.36
CA ALA A 19 -21.24 8.47 -36.06
C ALA A 19 -20.71 9.92 -36.18
N PRO A 20 -21.33 10.92 -35.52
CA PRO A 20 -20.86 12.29 -35.54
C PRO A 20 -19.78 12.47 -34.47
N ALA A 21 -18.57 11.97 -34.74
CA ALA A 21 -17.39 12.25 -33.91
C ALA A 21 -16.04 12.09 -34.64
N ALA A 22 -16.02 11.56 -35.87
CA ALA A 22 -14.76 11.28 -36.57
C ALA A 22 -14.19 12.45 -37.39
N GLN A 23 -14.89 13.59 -37.51
CA GLN A 23 -14.50 14.68 -38.42
C GLN A 23 -14.15 16.01 -37.74
N ALA A 24 -14.12 16.10 -36.40
CA ALA A 24 -13.82 17.36 -35.70
C ALA A 24 -12.34 17.58 -35.32
N VAL A 25 -11.43 16.63 -35.60
CA VAL A 25 -10.01 16.73 -35.21
C VAL A 25 -9.09 17.06 -36.39
N ALA A 26 -9.62 17.12 -37.63
CA ALA A 26 -8.80 17.26 -38.83
C ALA A 26 -8.26 18.68 -39.11
N ASN A 27 -8.67 19.70 -38.35
CA ASN A 27 -8.38 21.11 -38.65
C ASN A 27 -7.69 21.89 -37.51
N VAL A 28 -6.94 21.22 -36.61
CA VAL A 28 -6.01 21.92 -35.72
C VAL A 28 -4.76 22.27 -36.53
N PRO A 29 -4.36 23.55 -36.65
CA PRO A 29 -3.12 23.91 -37.33
C PRO A 29 -1.96 23.14 -36.69
N LEU A 30 -1.10 22.53 -37.50
CA LEU A 30 0.15 21.92 -37.04
C LEU A 30 0.99 23.04 -36.41
N GLN A 31 0.87 23.20 -35.10
CA GLN A 31 1.73 24.07 -34.32
C GLN A 31 3.13 23.45 -34.42
N GLU A 32 4.05 24.16 -35.07
CA GLU A 32 5.39 23.68 -35.37
C GLU A 32 6.02 23.10 -34.10
N LEU A 33 6.37 21.81 -34.15
CA LEU A 33 7.20 21.17 -33.13
C LEU A 33 8.51 21.97 -33.05
N PRO A 34 8.91 22.51 -31.88
CA PRO A 34 10.13 23.28 -31.79
C PRO A 34 11.31 22.41 -32.23
N THR A 35 11.96 22.86 -33.31
CA THR A 35 13.13 22.23 -33.90
C THR A 35 14.26 22.19 -32.87
N THR A 36 14.66 20.97 -32.54
CA THR A 36 15.95 20.55 -31.99
C THR A 36 16.89 21.70 -31.62
N THR A 37 16.87 22.11 -30.36
CA THR A 37 17.96 22.91 -29.80
C THR A 37 18.36 22.30 -28.46
N ASN A 38 19.60 21.80 -28.42
CA ASN A 38 20.40 21.40 -27.25
C ASN A 38 19.66 21.42 -25.89
N VAL A 39 19.34 20.26 -25.33
CA VAL A 39 18.81 20.17 -23.96
C VAL A 39 19.59 19.12 -23.16
N TYR A 40 20.83 19.44 -22.80
CA TYR A 40 21.31 19.00 -21.49
C TYR A 40 20.57 19.83 -20.44
N GLY A 41 19.31 19.49 -20.21
CA GLY A 41 18.48 20.14 -19.21
C GLY A 41 19.04 19.81 -17.84
N THR A 42 19.20 20.83 -17.00
CA THR A 42 19.48 20.61 -15.58
C THR A 42 18.35 19.79 -14.96
N ALA A 43 18.64 19.02 -13.89
CA ALA A 43 17.60 18.24 -13.20
C ALA A 43 16.37 19.10 -12.81
N LEU A 44 16.58 20.40 -12.56
CA LEU A 44 15.52 21.37 -12.30
C LEU A 44 14.58 21.58 -13.49
N GLN A 45 15.11 21.66 -14.72
CA GLN A 45 14.29 21.81 -15.93
C GLN A 45 13.45 20.55 -16.20
N TYR A 46 13.96 19.38 -15.84
CA TYR A 46 13.19 18.14 -15.91
C TYR A 46 12.06 18.12 -14.86
N VAL A 47 12.33 18.58 -13.64
CA VAL A 47 11.31 18.71 -12.58
C VAL A 47 10.24 19.74 -12.94
N GLN A 48 10.60 20.87 -13.54
CA GLN A 48 9.65 21.88 -14.00
C GLN A 48 8.77 21.36 -15.15
N MET A 49 9.36 20.64 -16.12
CA MET A 49 8.61 20.01 -17.21
C MET A 49 7.65 18.91 -16.69
N LEU A 50 8.04 18.17 -15.66
CA LEU A 50 7.16 17.20 -14.99
C LEU A 50 6.03 17.88 -14.19
N ALA A 51 6.26 19.07 -13.64
CA ALA A 51 5.27 19.81 -12.87
C ALA A 51 4.19 20.49 -13.75
N GLU A 52 4.53 20.82 -15.00
CA GLU A 52 3.63 21.49 -15.96
C GLU A 52 2.84 20.53 -16.86
N SER A 53 3.12 19.22 -16.78
CA SER A 53 2.38 18.19 -17.50
C SER A 53 0.92 18.10 -17.02
N PRO A 54 -0.09 18.00 -17.92
CA PRO A 54 -1.49 17.74 -17.55
C PRO A 54 -1.69 16.44 -16.73
N GLY A 55 -0.68 15.56 -16.68
CA GLY A 55 -0.63 14.34 -15.85
C GLY A 55 0.18 14.46 -14.56
N ALA A 56 0.78 15.62 -14.25
CA ALA A 56 1.61 15.85 -13.07
C ALA A 56 0.84 15.53 -11.77
N CYS A 57 -0.42 15.94 -11.68
CA CYS A 57 -1.30 15.66 -10.54
C CYS A 57 -1.58 14.15 -10.37
N CYS A 58 -1.70 13.41 -11.48
CA CYS A 58 -1.86 11.94 -11.48
C CYS A 58 -0.57 11.22 -11.05
N THR A 59 0.61 11.77 -11.38
CA THR A 59 1.90 11.22 -10.94
C THR A 59 2.19 11.47 -9.45
N ALA A 60 1.83 12.63 -8.92
CA ALA A 60 2.00 12.94 -7.50
C ALA A 60 1.13 12.01 -6.62
N ALA A 61 -0.14 11.83 -6.96
CA ALA A 61 -1.04 10.89 -6.29
C ALA A 61 -0.54 9.43 -6.40
N ALA A 62 0.01 9.06 -7.56
CA ALA A 62 0.64 7.76 -7.75
C ALA A 62 1.84 7.53 -6.81
N VAL A 63 2.69 8.54 -6.63
CA VAL A 63 3.86 8.46 -5.75
C VAL A 63 3.44 8.36 -4.28
N THR A 64 2.49 9.16 -3.83
CA THR A 64 2.03 9.13 -2.42
C THR A 64 1.43 7.77 -2.03
N VAL A 65 0.70 7.13 -2.95
CA VAL A 65 0.19 5.76 -2.72
C VAL A 65 1.31 4.73 -2.63
N VAL A 66 2.35 4.84 -3.46
CA VAL A 66 3.52 3.95 -3.35
C VAL A 66 4.28 4.17 -2.05
N VAL A 67 4.44 5.43 -1.62
CA VAL A 67 5.05 5.76 -0.32
C VAL A 67 4.23 5.15 0.84
N ALA A 68 2.90 5.28 0.82
CA ALA A 68 2.04 4.69 1.84
C ALA A 68 2.19 3.16 1.90
N GLN A 69 2.17 2.48 0.74
CA GLN A 69 2.39 1.03 0.66
C GLN A 69 3.76 0.62 1.18
N ALA A 70 4.82 1.35 0.82
CA ALA A 70 6.19 1.09 1.27
C ALA A 70 6.34 1.24 2.79
N LEU A 71 5.80 2.33 3.35
CA LEU A 71 5.82 2.57 4.80
C LEU A 71 5.08 1.47 5.55
N VAL A 72 3.91 1.05 5.03
CA VAL A 72 3.12 -0.02 5.62
C VAL A 72 3.85 -1.36 5.57
N ASN A 73 4.38 -1.73 4.40
CA ASN A 73 5.14 -2.96 4.19
C ASN A 73 6.34 -3.04 5.16
N LEU A 74 7.22 -2.05 5.15
CA LEU A 74 8.43 -2.04 5.98
C LEU A 74 8.12 -2.02 7.49
N TRP A 75 7.06 -1.31 7.89
CA TRP A 75 6.67 -1.27 9.30
C TRP A 75 6.15 -2.61 9.80
N ILE A 76 5.28 -3.29 9.04
CA ILE A 76 4.76 -4.60 9.41
C ILE A 76 5.90 -5.61 9.49
N TRP A 77 6.75 -5.67 8.46
CA TRP A 77 7.92 -6.54 8.48
C TRP A 77 8.84 -6.25 9.66
N SER A 78 9.06 -4.98 9.99
CA SER A 78 9.86 -4.55 11.15
C SER A 78 9.30 -5.09 12.46
N VAL A 79 8.01 -4.87 12.72
CA VAL A 79 7.37 -5.34 13.97
C VAL A 79 7.41 -6.86 14.10
N TRP A 80 7.21 -7.58 13.00
CA TRP A 80 7.08 -9.03 13.00
C TRP A 80 8.42 -9.78 12.86
N THR A 81 9.53 -9.12 12.54
CA THR A 81 10.86 -9.76 12.45
C THR A 81 11.74 -9.40 13.64
N TRP A 82 12.49 -8.30 13.56
CA TRP A 82 13.52 -7.95 14.56
C TRP A 82 12.94 -7.43 15.88
N ARG A 83 11.72 -6.86 15.85
CA ARG A 83 11.07 -6.19 16.97
C ARG A 83 10.16 -7.16 17.69
N PHE A 84 9.91 -8.32 17.11
CA PHE A 84 9.02 -9.36 17.62
C PHE A 84 9.26 -9.62 19.12
N ALA A 85 10.53 -9.69 19.51
CA ALA A 85 10.94 -9.95 20.89
C ALA A 85 11.65 -8.76 21.57
N GLN A 86 11.49 -7.55 21.02
CA GLN A 86 12.04 -6.33 21.60
C GLN A 86 10.97 -5.61 22.44
N PRO A 87 11.33 -5.13 23.64
CA PRO A 87 10.46 -4.26 24.41
C PRO A 87 10.31 -2.93 23.67
N THR A 88 9.07 -2.46 23.51
CA THR A 88 8.80 -1.13 22.95
C THR A 88 7.75 -0.43 23.79
N SER A 89 7.80 0.91 23.86
CA SER A 89 6.81 1.71 24.58
C SER A 89 5.38 1.56 24.04
N PHE A 90 5.24 0.97 22.85
CA PHE A 90 3.97 0.73 22.18
C PHE A 90 3.36 -0.65 22.49
N ARG A 91 4.08 -1.54 23.20
CA ARG A 91 3.55 -2.86 23.57
C ARG A 91 2.34 -2.73 24.49
N GLY A 92 1.35 -3.59 24.30
CA GLY A 92 0.16 -3.64 25.14
C GLY A 92 0.43 -4.11 26.57
N GLY A 93 -0.25 -3.49 27.54
CA GLY A 93 -0.13 -3.82 28.96
C GLY A 93 1.31 -3.70 29.51
N ALA A 94 1.81 -4.78 30.10
CA ALA A 94 3.18 -4.88 30.63
C ALA A 94 4.08 -5.78 29.76
N ALA A 95 3.69 -6.03 28.50
CA ALA A 95 4.39 -6.96 27.63
C ALA A 95 5.75 -6.41 27.15
N ASP A 96 6.75 -7.27 27.14
CA ASP A 96 8.10 -7.00 26.61
C ASP A 96 8.34 -7.65 25.24
N SER A 97 7.39 -8.47 24.77
CA SER A 97 7.42 -9.19 23.49
C SER A 97 6.03 -9.27 22.88
N LEU A 98 5.96 -9.54 21.57
CA LEU A 98 4.71 -9.71 20.85
C LEU A 98 3.91 -10.93 21.35
N LEU A 99 4.59 -11.98 21.81
CA LEU A 99 3.92 -13.15 22.38
C LEU A 99 3.19 -12.78 23.67
N LYS A 100 3.88 -12.15 24.62
CA LYS A 100 3.25 -11.70 25.89
C LYS A 100 2.16 -10.65 25.66
N GLU A 101 2.27 -9.85 24.61
CA GLU A 101 1.24 -8.89 24.20
C GLU A 101 -0.04 -9.61 23.78
N PHE A 102 0.05 -10.66 22.94
CA PHE A 102 -1.09 -11.49 22.58
C PHE A 102 -1.68 -12.23 23.80
N GLU A 103 -0.84 -12.75 24.69
CA GLU A 103 -1.30 -13.37 25.94
C GLU A 103 -2.05 -12.38 26.84
N THR A 104 -1.56 -11.13 26.93
CA THR A 104 -2.21 -10.06 27.69
C THR A 104 -3.58 -9.71 27.13
N TYR A 105 -3.77 -9.77 25.80
CA TYR A 105 -5.09 -9.61 25.17
C TYR A 105 -6.03 -10.81 25.37
N GLY A 106 -5.52 -11.93 25.90
CA GLY A 106 -6.22 -13.19 26.07
C GLY A 106 -6.23 -14.07 24.81
N TYR A 107 -5.25 -13.89 23.91
CA TYR A 107 -5.06 -14.72 22.73
C TYR A 107 -3.92 -15.73 22.94
N GLY A 108 -4.11 -16.96 22.46
CA GLY A 108 -3.08 -17.99 22.48
C GLY A 108 -2.02 -17.84 21.37
N PRO A 109 -0.91 -18.61 21.45
CA PRO A 109 0.18 -18.56 20.48
C PRO A 109 -0.25 -18.91 19.05
N ASP A 110 -1.25 -19.78 18.88
CA ASP A 110 -1.73 -20.17 17.54
C ASP A 110 -2.48 -19.04 16.84
N MET A 111 -3.24 -18.23 17.59
CA MET A 111 -3.86 -17.02 17.03
C MET A 111 -2.78 -16.00 16.63
N MET A 112 -1.73 -15.84 17.44
CA MET A 112 -0.61 -14.98 17.09
C MET A 112 0.09 -15.45 15.81
N LYS A 113 0.32 -16.76 15.65
CA LYS A 113 0.88 -17.33 14.41
C LYS A 113 0.02 -17.03 13.19
N PHE A 114 -1.29 -17.27 13.32
CA PHE A 114 -2.24 -16.99 12.24
C PHE A 114 -2.24 -15.50 11.85
N VAL A 115 -2.36 -14.60 12.83
CA VAL A 115 -2.34 -13.15 12.58
C VAL A 115 -1.00 -12.71 11.98
N GLY A 116 0.11 -13.27 12.45
CA GLY A 116 1.45 -12.99 11.90
C GLY A 116 1.58 -13.40 10.45
N PHE A 117 1.19 -14.63 10.13
CA PHE A 117 1.18 -15.15 8.77
C PHE A 117 0.35 -14.27 7.84
N VAL A 118 -0.88 -13.92 8.24
CA VAL A 118 -1.76 -13.07 7.42
C VAL A 118 -1.18 -11.65 7.27
N LYS A 119 -0.62 -11.06 8.34
CA LYS A 119 0.00 -9.72 8.26
C LYS A 119 1.21 -9.69 7.34
N LEU A 120 2.12 -10.65 7.46
CA LEU A 120 3.31 -10.74 6.62
C LEU A 120 2.95 -11.02 5.16
N GLY A 121 1.99 -11.92 4.92
CA GLY A 121 1.47 -12.19 3.58
C GLY A 121 0.87 -10.94 2.95
N ALA A 122 -0.05 -10.27 3.65
CA ALA A 122 -0.67 -9.03 3.16
C ALA A 122 0.36 -7.89 2.95
N ALA A 123 1.35 -7.77 3.83
CA ALA A 123 2.42 -6.79 3.67
C ALA A 123 3.31 -7.08 2.44
N THR A 124 3.57 -8.35 2.12
CA THR A 124 4.36 -8.76 0.94
C THR A 124 3.59 -8.56 -0.37
N LEU A 125 2.26 -8.62 -0.34
CA LEU A 125 1.42 -8.31 -1.49
C LEU A 125 1.45 -6.82 -1.88
N LEU A 126 1.78 -5.90 -0.95
CA LEU A 126 1.87 -4.46 -1.25
C LEU A 126 2.98 -4.15 -2.28
N PRO A 127 4.24 -4.62 -2.14
CA PRO A 127 5.24 -4.51 -3.20
C PRO A 127 4.80 -5.07 -4.55
N LEU A 128 4.07 -6.20 -4.56
CA LEU A 128 3.54 -6.78 -5.80
C LEU A 128 2.49 -5.86 -6.45
N ALA A 129 1.61 -5.26 -5.65
CA ALA A 129 0.66 -4.23 -6.12
C ALA A 129 1.35 -2.95 -6.61
N VAL A 130 2.53 -2.61 -6.06
CA VAL A 130 3.35 -1.51 -6.57
C VAL A 130 3.89 -1.84 -7.97
N MET A 131 4.38 -3.06 -8.18
CA MET A 131 4.97 -3.52 -9.44
C MET A 131 3.95 -3.64 -10.57
N ASP A 132 2.74 -4.09 -10.26
CA ASP A 132 1.64 -4.23 -11.21
C ASP A 132 0.47 -3.30 -10.84
N PRO A 133 0.54 -2.00 -11.21
CA PRO A 133 -0.51 -1.05 -10.90
C PRO A 133 -1.83 -1.32 -11.65
N GLY A 134 -1.85 -2.23 -12.64
CA GLY A 134 -3.07 -2.68 -13.31
C GLY A 134 -3.81 -3.79 -12.55
N CYS A 135 -3.16 -4.42 -11.56
CA CYS A 135 -3.77 -5.42 -10.71
C CYS A 135 -4.33 -4.80 -9.42
N ASP A 136 -5.45 -4.07 -9.54
CA ASP A 136 -6.09 -3.43 -8.39
C ASP A 136 -6.51 -4.41 -7.29
N TYR A 137 -6.77 -5.68 -7.65
CA TYR A 137 -7.09 -6.75 -6.70
C TYR A 137 -6.00 -6.93 -5.63
N LEU A 138 -4.71 -6.84 -5.99
CA LEU A 138 -3.62 -6.98 -5.03
C LEU A 138 -3.60 -5.83 -4.03
N LEU A 139 -3.83 -4.60 -4.50
CA LEU A 139 -3.89 -3.42 -3.64
C LEU A 139 -5.09 -3.50 -2.68
N PHE A 140 -6.26 -3.86 -3.18
CA PHE A 140 -7.47 -3.99 -2.37
C PHE A 140 -7.36 -5.09 -1.33
N LEU A 141 -6.88 -6.26 -1.73
CA LEU A 141 -6.73 -7.40 -0.82
C LEU A 141 -5.71 -7.07 0.28
N SER A 142 -4.52 -6.59 -0.09
CA SER A 142 -3.47 -6.27 0.88
C SER A 142 -3.85 -5.15 1.83
N SER A 143 -4.26 -4.00 1.31
CA SER A 143 -4.61 -2.82 2.11
C SER A 143 -5.87 -3.05 2.95
N GLY A 144 -6.87 -3.76 2.41
CA GLY A 144 -8.09 -4.11 3.12
C GLY A 144 -7.83 -5.06 4.29
N VAL A 145 -7.04 -6.12 4.07
CA VAL A 145 -6.66 -7.06 5.14
C VAL A 145 -5.85 -6.35 6.22
N LEU A 146 -4.86 -5.52 5.85
CA LEU A 146 -4.06 -4.80 6.82
C LEU A 146 -4.88 -3.78 7.61
N LEU A 147 -5.75 -3.01 6.95
CA LEU A 147 -6.67 -2.09 7.62
C LEU A 147 -7.54 -2.82 8.64
N PHE A 148 -8.16 -3.94 8.25
CA PHE A 148 -8.96 -4.76 9.15
C PHE A 148 -8.14 -5.21 10.37
N LEU A 149 -6.93 -5.72 10.16
CA LEU A 149 -6.07 -6.20 11.24
C LEU A 149 -5.54 -5.07 12.14
N MET A 150 -5.35 -3.85 11.62
CA MET A 150 -5.01 -2.69 12.44
C MET A 150 -6.19 -2.26 13.32
N VAL A 151 -7.42 -2.28 12.80
CA VAL A 151 -8.64 -2.02 13.59
C VAL A 151 -8.77 -3.05 14.71
N VAL A 152 -8.58 -4.34 14.42
CA VAL A 152 -8.60 -5.40 15.44
C VAL A 152 -7.53 -5.13 16.51
N ALA A 153 -6.31 -4.74 16.12
CA ALA A 153 -5.26 -4.41 17.08
C ALA A 153 -5.62 -3.23 18.00
N ILE A 154 -6.21 -2.16 17.44
CA ILE A 154 -6.69 -1.01 18.22
C ILE A 154 -7.75 -1.44 19.24
N VAL A 155 -8.69 -2.30 18.82
CA VAL A 155 -9.71 -2.87 19.71
C VAL A 155 -9.08 -3.73 20.82
N SER A 156 -8.04 -4.52 20.51
CA SER A 156 -7.33 -5.32 21.51
C SER A 156 -6.63 -4.45 22.57
N HIS A 157 -6.03 -3.33 22.18
CA HIS A 157 -5.46 -2.37 23.15
C HIS A 157 -6.53 -1.72 24.02
N PHE A 158 -7.70 -1.38 23.47
CA PHE A 158 -8.81 -0.88 24.28
C PHE A 158 -9.35 -1.92 25.25
N LYS A 159 -9.40 -3.19 24.86
CA LYS A 159 -9.83 -4.30 25.72
C LYS A 159 -8.98 -4.42 26.99
N VAL A 160 -7.69 -4.10 26.93
CA VAL A 160 -6.77 -4.13 28.08
C VAL A 160 -6.57 -2.75 28.73
N ASN A 161 -7.38 -1.76 28.37
CA ASN A 161 -7.33 -0.39 28.86
C ASN A 161 -5.96 0.29 28.69
N ASP A 162 -5.30 0.05 27.56
CA ASP A 162 -4.04 0.72 27.25
C ASP A 162 -4.24 2.23 27.01
N PRO A 163 -3.27 3.08 27.39
CA PRO A 163 -3.28 4.48 27.01
C PRO A 163 -3.25 4.63 25.48
N ILE A 164 -3.96 5.63 24.96
CA ILE A 164 -4.10 5.90 23.51
C ILE A 164 -2.73 6.02 22.80
N SER A 165 -1.70 6.50 23.50
CA SER A 165 -0.33 6.57 22.97
C SER A 165 0.23 5.23 22.49
N ARG A 166 -0.19 4.09 23.06
CA ARG A 166 0.24 2.75 22.64
C ARG A 166 -0.38 2.33 21.31
N ASN A 167 -1.56 2.85 20.99
CA ASN A 167 -2.24 2.65 19.72
C ASN A 167 -1.64 3.44 18.55
N PHE A 168 -0.66 4.32 18.81
CA PHE A 168 -0.12 5.21 17.78
C PHE A 168 0.38 4.46 16.52
N PRO A 169 1.16 3.37 16.63
CA PRO A 169 1.54 2.59 15.45
C PRO A 169 0.36 2.02 14.69
N ALA A 170 -0.57 1.36 15.38
CA ALA A 170 -1.73 0.73 14.74
C ALA A 170 -2.62 1.78 14.06
N GLY A 171 -2.79 2.96 14.69
CA GLY A 171 -3.51 4.09 14.12
C GLY A 171 -2.86 4.64 12.86
N CYS A 172 -1.55 4.89 12.87
CA CYS A 172 -0.82 5.38 11.68
C CYS A 172 -0.94 4.40 10.51
N MET A 173 -0.78 3.12 10.80
CA MET A 173 -0.85 2.04 9.81
C MET A 173 -2.26 1.86 9.25
N ALA A 174 -3.29 2.03 10.09
CA ALA A 174 -4.68 2.04 9.66
C ALA A 174 -4.95 3.21 8.70
N VAL A 175 -4.49 4.41 9.02
CA VAL A 175 -4.66 5.59 8.16
C VAL A 175 -3.95 5.42 6.82
N LEU A 176 -2.70 4.93 6.81
CA LEU A 176 -1.96 4.69 5.57
C LEU A 176 -2.60 3.59 4.71
N SER A 177 -3.09 2.51 5.34
CA SER A 177 -3.78 1.42 4.63
C SER A 177 -5.12 1.88 4.07
N LEU A 178 -5.88 2.68 4.82
CA LEU A 178 -7.12 3.30 4.36
C LEU A 178 -6.87 4.26 3.20
N TYR A 179 -5.85 5.10 3.31
CA TYR A 179 -5.45 6.01 2.24
C TYR A 179 -5.12 5.25 0.95
N ALA A 180 -4.28 4.22 1.03
CA ALA A 180 -3.93 3.39 -0.12
C ALA A 180 -5.17 2.70 -0.73
N LEU A 181 -6.10 2.24 0.11
CA LEU A 181 -7.35 1.61 -0.32
C LEU A 181 -8.27 2.60 -1.05
N VAL A 182 -8.51 3.78 -0.49
CA VAL A 182 -9.38 4.81 -1.07
C VAL A 182 -8.82 5.31 -2.39
N MET A 183 -7.52 5.65 -2.42
CA MET A 183 -6.86 6.07 -3.66
C MET A 183 -6.84 4.96 -4.71
N GLY A 184 -6.85 3.69 -4.28
CA GLY A 184 -7.04 2.52 -5.14
C GLY A 184 -8.43 2.46 -5.78
N LEU A 185 -9.49 2.84 -5.06
CA LEU A 185 -10.87 2.84 -5.56
C LEU A 185 -11.12 3.97 -6.56
N GLU A 186 -10.46 5.11 -6.36
CA GLU A 186 -10.58 6.29 -7.23
C GLU A 186 -9.82 6.13 -8.55
N LYS A 187 -9.06 5.04 -8.72
CA LYS A 187 -8.32 4.77 -9.96
C LYS A 187 -9.23 4.42 -11.12
N GLY A 188 -9.79 5.41 -11.80
CA GLY A 188 -10.32 5.24 -13.15
C GLY A 188 -9.18 5.28 -14.17
N SER A 189 -8.85 4.15 -14.82
CA SER A 189 -8.09 3.96 -16.09
C SER A 189 -6.82 4.81 -16.37
N SER A 190 -6.36 5.64 -15.44
CA SER A 190 -5.37 6.72 -15.67
C SER A 190 -3.99 6.39 -15.09
N TYR A 191 -3.82 5.15 -14.61
CA TYR A 191 -2.54 4.59 -14.17
C TYR A 191 -1.95 3.71 -15.28
N GLU A 192 -2.10 4.15 -16.52
CA GLU A 192 -1.66 3.41 -17.71
C GLU A 192 -0.18 3.72 -17.99
N ALA A 193 0.69 2.85 -17.47
CA ALA A 193 1.82 2.24 -18.18
C ALA A 193 2.76 1.56 -17.16
N PHE A 194 3.35 0.44 -17.57
CA PHE A 194 4.50 -0.16 -16.91
C PHE A 194 5.53 0.93 -16.57
N SER A 195 5.76 1.13 -15.27
CA SER A 195 6.70 2.13 -14.80
C SER A 195 7.90 1.43 -14.19
N PHE A 196 9.04 1.52 -14.88
CA PHE A 196 10.30 0.92 -14.44
C PHE A 196 10.64 1.26 -12.98
N TRP A 197 10.41 2.50 -12.54
CA TRP A 197 10.73 2.90 -11.16
C TRP A 197 9.87 2.14 -10.15
N ARG A 198 8.60 1.84 -10.47
CA ARG A 198 7.71 1.07 -9.58
C ARG A 198 8.20 -0.36 -9.44
N VAL A 199 8.67 -0.95 -10.53
CA VAL A 199 9.27 -2.28 -10.53
C VAL A 199 10.53 -2.30 -9.68
N LEU A 200 11.42 -1.31 -9.83
CA LEU A 200 12.59 -1.18 -8.97
C LEU A 200 12.21 -1.05 -7.50
N VAL A 201 11.27 -0.18 -7.16
CA VAL A 201 10.80 0.00 -5.78
C VAL A 201 10.23 -1.30 -5.23
N GLY A 202 9.37 -1.99 -5.99
CA GLY A 202 8.81 -3.28 -5.58
C GLY A 202 9.88 -4.35 -5.35
N ILE A 203 10.87 -4.47 -6.24
CA ILE A 203 12.00 -5.40 -6.08
C ILE A 203 12.80 -5.05 -4.82
N VAL A 204 13.08 -3.76 -4.59
CA VAL A 204 13.81 -3.30 -3.40
C VAL A 204 13.05 -3.63 -2.12
N LEU A 205 11.73 -3.43 -2.10
CA LEU A 205 10.89 -3.78 -0.95
C LEU A 205 10.86 -5.29 -0.70
N LEU A 206 10.67 -6.11 -1.74
CA LEU A 206 10.71 -7.57 -1.61
C LEU A 206 12.09 -8.07 -1.15
N ALA A 207 13.18 -7.44 -1.61
CA ALA A 207 14.51 -7.75 -1.13
C ALA A 207 14.68 -7.36 0.35
N ALA A 208 14.09 -6.23 0.79
CA ALA A 208 14.08 -5.83 2.18
C ALA A 208 13.29 -6.82 3.06
N ASP A 209 12.10 -7.24 2.61
CA ASP A 209 11.28 -8.27 3.26
C ASP A 209 12.08 -9.57 3.47
N GLY A 210 12.74 -10.04 2.40
CA GLY A 210 13.61 -11.22 2.44
C GLY A 210 14.82 -11.04 3.36
N TYR A 211 15.44 -9.86 3.37
CA TYR A 211 16.55 -9.54 4.27
C TYR A 211 16.11 -9.53 5.73
N MET A 212 14.97 -8.92 6.05
CA MET A 212 14.43 -8.84 7.41
C MET A 212 14.04 -10.23 7.92
N TRP A 213 13.48 -11.06 7.04
CA TRP A 213 13.23 -12.46 7.35
C TRP A 213 14.53 -13.24 7.61
N TYR A 214 15.54 -13.07 6.75
CA TYR A 214 16.85 -13.72 6.89
C TYR A 214 17.54 -13.28 8.19
N ASP A 215 17.55 -11.99 8.47
CA ASP A 215 18.14 -11.41 9.68
C ASP A 215 17.45 -11.95 10.93
N ALA A 216 16.11 -11.98 10.94
CA ALA A 216 15.37 -12.65 12.00
C ALA A 216 15.80 -14.12 12.13
N LYS A 217 15.81 -14.90 11.06
CA LYS A 217 16.13 -16.33 11.10
C LYS A 217 17.53 -16.65 11.61
N TYR A 218 18.52 -15.89 11.17
CA TYR A 218 19.93 -16.25 11.40
C TYR A 218 20.63 -15.39 12.44
N LYS A 219 20.21 -14.13 12.65
CA LYS A 219 20.80 -13.25 13.67
C LYS A 219 20.04 -13.22 15.00
N SER A 220 18.79 -13.70 15.07
CA SER A 220 18.05 -13.79 16.35
C SER A 220 18.76 -14.62 17.41
N LYS A 221 19.57 -15.63 17.02
CA LYS A 221 20.38 -16.41 17.97
C LYS A 221 21.49 -15.61 18.66
N ALA A 222 21.91 -14.47 18.10
CA ALA A 222 22.90 -13.58 18.69
C ALA A 222 22.28 -12.52 19.64
N TYR A 223 20.97 -12.28 19.57
CA TYR A 223 20.23 -11.35 20.42
C TYR A 223 19.47 -12.06 21.55
N ALA A 224 20.09 -13.11 22.13
CA ALA A 224 19.49 -13.98 23.13
C ALA A 224 19.23 -13.27 24.47
N THR A 225 18.12 -12.53 24.55
CA THR A 225 17.38 -12.25 25.79
C THR A 225 15.97 -12.86 25.76
N VAL A 226 15.67 -13.64 24.72
CA VAL A 226 14.35 -14.23 24.44
C VAL A 226 14.33 -15.67 24.93
N PRO A 227 13.43 -16.06 25.84
CA PRO A 227 13.29 -17.44 26.29
C PRO A 227 13.00 -18.38 25.11
N ALA A 228 13.54 -19.60 25.13
CA ALA A 228 13.36 -20.58 24.05
C ALA A 228 11.89 -20.97 23.78
N SER A 229 10.97 -20.65 24.71
CA SER A 229 9.51 -20.78 24.52
C SER A 229 8.95 -19.84 23.44
N ASP A 230 9.63 -18.72 23.17
CA ASP A 230 9.10 -17.63 22.36
C ASP A 230 9.58 -17.70 20.90
N ASN A 231 10.28 -18.79 20.53
CA ASN A 231 10.68 -19.16 19.16
C ASN A 231 9.48 -19.48 18.23
N VAL A 232 8.27 -19.09 18.65
CA VAL A 232 7.00 -19.28 17.95
C VAL A 232 7.02 -18.64 16.58
N PHE A 233 7.74 -17.52 16.41
CA PHE A 233 7.92 -16.87 15.11
C PHE A 233 8.54 -17.81 14.06
N PHE A 234 9.60 -18.56 14.40
CA PHE A 234 10.25 -19.46 13.45
C PHE A 234 9.43 -20.70 13.13
N LYS A 235 8.62 -21.17 14.10
CA LYS A 235 7.63 -22.23 13.86
C LYS A 235 6.43 -21.80 13.00
N MET A 236 6.28 -20.53 12.64
CA MET A 236 5.26 -20.11 11.65
C MET A 236 5.69 -20.42 10.21
N VAL A 237 7.00 -20.57 9.95
CA VAL A 237 7.59 -20.59 8.61
C VAL A 237 8.32 -21.92 8.33
N GLU A 238 8.28 -22.86 9.27
CA GLU A 238 8.71 -24.26 9.13
C GLU A 238 7.48 -25.17 8.97
#